data_AF-A0A820PBV8-F1
#
_entry.id   AF-A0A820PBV8-F1
#
_cell.length_a   1.000
_cell.length_b   1.000
_cell.length_c   1.000
_cell.angle_alpha   90.00
_cell.angle_beta   90.00
_cell.angle_gamma   90.00
#
_symmetry.space_group_name_H-M   'P 1'
#
loop_
_entity.id
_entity.type
_entity.pdbx_description
1 polymer ?
#
loop_
_entity_poly.entity_id
_entity_poly.type
_entity_poly.pdbx_seq_one_letter_code
_entity_poly.pdbx_strand_id
1 'polypeptide(L)'
;MPKSVLKDPTELQQTAIEKINLVPELKFTIQKCQVLYDYTPQNIDELELHVGDIIDILEKCDDGWYCGIMEKSNYGNNMKFGTFPGNYVKILST
;
A
#
# COMPACT_ATOMS: atom_id res chain seq x y z
N MET A 1 1.35 0.68 -16.68
CA MET A 1 1.97 -0.64 -16.93
C MET A 1 0.93 -1.69 -16.55
N PRO A 2 0.67 -2.72 -17.35
CA PRO A 2 -0.25 -3.78 -16.96
C PRO A 2 0.32 -4.51 -15.74
N LYS A 3 -0.50 -4.67 -14.70
CA LYS A 3 -0.16 -5.35 -13.46
C LYS A 3 0.02 -6.85 -13.72
N SER A 4 1.11 -7.44 -13.26
CA SER A 4 1.24 -8.89 -13.18
C SER A 4 0.26 -9.37 -12.12
N VAL A 5 -0.48 -10.45 -12.39
CA VAL A 5 -1.49 -10.96 -11.45
C VAL A 5 -0.80 -11.30 -10.12
N LEU A 6 -0.92 -10.40 -9.15
CA LEU A 6 -0.53 -10.65 -7.77
C LEU A 6 -1.41 -11.77 -7.23
N LYS A 7 -0.82 -12.65 -6.42
CA LYS A 7 -1.59 -13.61 -5.61
C LYS A 7 -2.68 -12.84 -4.87
N ASP A 8 -3.87 -13.44 -4.78
CA ASP A 8 -5.10 -12.84 -4.28
C ASP A 8 -4.82 -11.84 -3.12
N PRO A 9 -4.84 -10.52 -3.38
CA PRO A 9 -4.37 -9.52 -2.42
C PRO A 9 -5.14 -9.54 -1.11
N THR A 10 -6.36 -10.08 -1.16
CA THR A 10 -7.25 -10.30 -0.02
C THR A 10 -6.69 -11.30 1.00
N GLU A 11 -5.95 -12.33 0.58
CA GLU A 11 -5.32 -13.29 1.50
C GLU A 11 -4.11 -12.68 2.23
N LEU A 12 -3.29 -11.90 1.51
CA LEU A 12 -2.18 -11.15 2.11
C LEU A 12 -2.69 -10.08 3.09
N GLN A 13 -3.79 -9.41 2.75
CA GLN A 13 -4.49 -8.48 3.64
C GLN A 13 -4.99 -9.16 4.91
N GLN A 14 -5.75 -10.24 4.76
CA GLN A 14 -6.32 -10.96 5.89
C GLN A 14 -5.19 -11.46 6.82
N THR A 15 -4.13 -12.03 6.24
CA THR A 15 -2.95 -12.50 6.97
C THR A 15 -2.22 -11.35 7.66
N ALA A 16 -2.05 -10.20 7.00
CA ALA A 16 -1.37 -9.04 7.57
C ALA A 16 -2.19 -8.42 8.72
N ILE A 17 -3.51 -8.25 8.53
CA ILE A 17 -4.41 -7.72 9.56
C ILE A 17 -4.49 -8.65 10.77
N GLU A 18 -4.63 -9.96 10.56
CA GLU A 18 -4.62 -10.94 11.65
C GLU A 18 -3.29 -10.91 12.41
N LYS A 19 -2.15 -10.85 11.72
CA LYS A 19 -0.85 -10.77 12.38
C LYS A 19 -0.61 -9.44 13.09
N ILE A 20 -1.08 -8.31 12.55
CA ILE A 20 -1.03 -6.99 13.20
C ILE A 20 -1.88 -7.01 14.48
N ASN A 21 -3.06 -7.63 14.45
CA ASN A 21 -3.92 -7.75 15.64
C ASN A 21 -3.33 -8.67 16.72
N LEU A 22 -2.62 -9.73 16.31
CA LEU A 22 -1.97 -10.67 17.25
C LEU A 22 -0.67 -10.10 17.84
N VAL A 23 0.05 -9.28 17.08
CA VAL A 23 1.35 -8.73 17.45
C VAL A 23 1.41 -7.26 17.03
N PRO A 24 0.87 -6.32 17.85
CA PRO A 24 0.82 -4.90 17.52
C PRO A 24 2.21 -4.28 17.23
N GLU A 25 3.27 -4.88 17.77
CA GLU A 25 4.66 -4.48 17.55
C GLU A 25 5.27 -5.00 16.23
N LEU A 26 4.58 -5.85 15.46
CA LEU A 26 5.13 -6.36 14.21
C LEU A 26 5.12 -5.27 13.13
N LYS A 27 6.30 -4.68 12.90
CA LYS A 27 6.53 -3.78 11.76
C LYS A 27 6.75 -4.60 10.49
N PHE A 28 5.69 -4.75 9.69
CA PHE A 28 5.77 -5.30 8.33
C PHE A 28 6.28 -4.28 7.30
N THR A 29 6.48 -3.03 7.70
CA THR A 29 6.92 -1.95 6.81
C THR A 29 8.37 -2.16 6.39
N ILE A 30 8.59 -2.36 5.09
CA ILE A 30 9.94 -2.34 4.51
C ILE A 30 10.42 -0.90 4.27
N GLN A 31 9.51 0.01 3.91
CA GLN A 31 9.83 1.41 3.65
C GLN A 31 8.59 2.30 3.68
N LYS A 32 8.77 3.61 3.95
CA LYS A 32 7.71 4.61 3.75
C LYS A 32 7.88 5.28 2.40
N CYS A 33 6.76 5.69 1.81
CA CYS A 33 6.76 6.53 0.62
C CYS A 33 5.72 7.66 0.72
N GLN A 34 5.96 8.71 -0.06
CA GLN A 34 5.02 9.81 -0.24
C GLN A 34 4.47 9.78 -1.66
N VAL A 35 3.16 9.93 -1.80
CA VAL A 35 2.49 10.00 -3.10
C VAL A 35 2.85 11.30 -3.83
N LEU A 36 3.29 11.18 -5.08
CA LEU A 36 3.64 12.30 -5.97
C LEU A 36 2.55 12.61 -7.01
N TYR A 37 1.69 11.65 -7.32
CA TYR A 37 0.62 11.79 -8.31
C TYR A 37 -0.65 11.08 -7.84
N ASP A 38 -1.81 11.67 -8.13
CA ASP A 38 -3.10 11.03 -7.85
C ASP A 38 -3.27 9.77 -8.70
N TYR A 39 -3.97 8.76 -8.16
CA TYR A 39 -4.28 7.53 -8.86
C TYR A 39 -5.69 7.05 -8.49
N THR A 40 -6.54 6.90 -9.51
CA THR A 40 -7.85 6.28 -9.36
C THR A 40 -7.73 4.78 -9.62
N PRO A 41 -8.13 3.93 -8.65
CA PRO A 41 -8.13 2.47 -8.80
C PRO A 41 -8.89 2.00 -10.04
N GLN A 42 -8.29 1.05 -10.77
CA GLN A 42 -8.95 0.35 -11.87
C GLN A 42 -9.52 -1.00 -11.44
N ASN A 43 -9.00 -1.55 -10.34
CA ASN A 43 -9.43 -2.81 -9.74
C ASN A 43 -9.71 -2.62 -8.24
N ILE A 44 -10.53 -3.48 -7.66
CA ILE A 44 -10.98 -3.37 -6.25
C ILE A 44 -9.85 -3.53 -5.22
N ASP A 45 -8.76 -4.19 -5.62
CA ASP A 45 -7.57 -4.45 -4.81
C ASP A 45 -6.49 -3.36 -4.94
N GLU A 46 -6.77 -2.29 -5.69
CA GLU A 46 -5.88 -1.15 -5.86
C GLU A 46 -6.17 -0.04 -4.86
N LEU A 47 -5.10 0.59 -4.37
CA LEU A 47 -5.16 1.70 -3.44
C LEU A 47 -5.35 3.01 -4.20
N GLU A 48 -6.37 3.77 -3.83
CA GLU A 48 -6.54 5.14 -4.27
C GLU A 48 -5.44 6.02 -3.69
N LEU A 49 -4.78 6.82 -4.52
CA LEU A 49 -3.68 7.69 -4.12
C LEU A 49 -4.08 9.16 -4.24
N HIS A 50 -3.78 9.95 -3.21
CA HIS A 50 -3.81 11.42 -3.29
C HIS A 50 -2.42 11.98 -3.02
N VAL A 51 -2.02 12.99 -3.79
CA VAL A 51 -0.72 13.67 -3.63
C VAL A 51 -0.51 14.08 -2.17
N GLY A 52 0.65 13.70 -1.63
CA GLY A 52 1.06 14.00 -0.26
C GLY A 52 0.73 12.92 0.77
N ASP A 53 -0.12 11.94 0.44
CA ASP A 53 -0.40 10.80 1.32
C ASP A 53 0.88 10.01 1.65
N ILE A 54 0.94 9.48 2.86
CA ILE A 54 2.03 8.62 3.34
C ILE A 54 1.56 7.17 3.40
N ILE A 55 2.33 6.29 2.79
CA ILE A 55 2.04 4.86 2.71
C ILE A 55 3.21 4.07 3.29
N ASP A 56 2.87 3.13 4.16
CA ASP A 56 3.76 2.06 4.58
C ASP A 56 3.79 0.98 3.51
N ILE A 57 4.93 0.80 2.84
CA ILE A 57 5.14 -0.27 1.86
C ILE A 57 5.39 -1.56 2.62
N LEU A 58 4.61 -2.60 2.29
CA LEU A 58 4.79 -3.96 2.79
C LEU A 58 5.55 -4.84 1.79
N GLU A 59 5.34 -4.63 0.49
CA GLU A 59 5.97 -5.42 -0.57
C GLU A 59 6.23 -4.57 -1.82
N LYS A 60 7.33 -4.86 -2.51
CA LYS A 60 7.64 -4.32 -3.85
C LYS A 60 7.70 -5.50 -4.82
N CYS A 61 6.83 -5.49 -5.81
CA CYS A 61 6.74 -6.54 -6.80
C CYS A 61 7.69 -6.23 -7.97
N ASP A 62 8.16 -7.28 -8.65
CA ASP A 62 9.13 -7.15 -9.76
C ASP A 62 8.55 -6.42 -10.99
N ASP A 63 7.23 -6.30 -11.08
CA ASP A 63 6.51 -5.61 -12.14
C ASP A 63 6.32 -4.11 -11.89
N GLY A 64 6.88 -3.59 -10.80
CA GLY A 64 6.83 -2.18 -10.43
C GLY A 64 5.62 -1.78 -9.58
N TRP A 65 4.76 -2.72 -9.18
CA TRP A 65 3.66 -2.46 -8.25
C TRP A 65 4.07 -2.69 -6.80
N TYR A 66 3.55 -1.87 -5.89
CA TYR A 66 3.79 -1.99 -4.45
C TYR A 66 2.49 -2.39 -3.74
N CYS A 67 2.61 -3.14 -2.65
CA CYS A 67 1.53 -3.37 -1.68
C CYS A 67 1.78 -2.49 -0.45
N GLY A 68 0.75 -1.81 0.04
CA GLY A 68 0.92 -0.95 1.21
C GLY A 68 -0.35 -0.59 1.95
N ILE A 69 -0.14 0.04 3.10
CA ILE A 69 -1.17 0.52 4.02
C ILE A 69 -1.04 2.03 4.13
N MET A 70 -2.15 2.74 3.97
CA MET A 70 -2.21 4.20 4.17
C MET A 70 -2.16 4.53 5.68
N GLU A 71 -1.16 5.30 6.10
CA GLU A 71 -0.97 5.67 7.51
C GLU A 71 -1.92 6.79 7.95
N LYS A 72 -2.14 7.77 7.06
CA LYS A 72 -3.04 8.90 7.27
C LYS A 72 -3.74 9.20 5.96
N SER A 73 -5.08 9.15 6.00
CA SER A 73 -5.89 9.76 4.95
C SER A 73 -6.55 11.00 5.53
N ASN A 74 -6.48 12.12 4.80
CA ASN A 74 -7.27 13.30 5.14
C ASN A 74 -8.79 13.07 4.93
N TYR A 75 -9.18 11.92 4.39
CA TYR A 75 -10.54 11.62 3.94
C TYR A 75 -11.31 10.62 4.83
N GLY A 76 -10.79 10.25 6.01
CA GLY A 76 -11.55 9.48 7.02
C GLY A 76 -10.70 8.52 7.86
N ASN A 77 -11.35 7.87 8.84
CA ASN A 77 -10.70 7.00 9.83
C ASN A 77 -10.53 5.54 9.41
N ASN A 78 -10.79 5.20 8.14
CA ASN A 78 -10.65 3.82 7.66
C ASN A 78 -9.25 3.62 7.10
N MET A 79 -8.49 2.74 7.75
CA MET A 79 -7.20 2.24 7.26
C MET A 79 -7.44 1.57 5.89
N LYS A 80 -6.87 2.15 4.83
CA LYS A 80 -6.96 1.59 3.48
C LYS A 80 -5.70 0.79 3.17
N PHE A 81 -5.86 -0.39 2.59
CA PHE A 81 -4.79 -1.21 2.04
C PHE A 81 -5.05 -1.38 0.54
N GLY A 82 -3.98 -1.49 -0.24
CA GLY A 82 -4.09 -1.98 -1.61
C GLY A 82 -2.75 -2.04 -2.32
N THR A 83 -2.85 -2.40 -3.59
CA THR A 83 -1.74 -2.32 -4.54
C THR A 83 -1.72 -0.97 -5.23
N PHE A 84 -0.53 -0.45 -5.55
CA PHE A 84 -0.42 0.83 -6.26
C PHE A 84 0.85 0.90 -7.11
N PRO A 85 0.86 1.73 -8.17
CA PRO A 85 2.02 1.85 -9.05
C PRO A 85 3.21 2.51 -8.33
N GLY A 86 4.34 1.81 -8.24
CA GLY A 86 5.51 2.27 -7.50
C GLY A 86 6.16 3.54 -8.07
N ASN A 87 5.94 3.83 -9.36
CA ASN A 87 6.41 5.07 -9.99
C ASN A 87 5.55 6.32 -9.65
N TYR A 88 4.47 6.16 -8.88
CA TYR A 88 3.63 7.27 -8.43
C TYR A 88 4.07 7.83 -7.08
N VAL A 89 5.08 7.23 -6.46
CA VAL A 89 5.53 7.58 -5.12
C VAL A 89 7.02 7.86 -5.09
N LYS A 90 7.44 8.64 -4.09
CA LYS A 90 8.84 8.81 -3.71
C LYS A 90 9.10 8.04 -2.44
N ILE A 91 10.10 7.16 -2.48
CA ILE A 91 10.63 6.52 -1.28
C ILE A 91 11.18 7.59 -0.33
N LEU A 92 10.75 7.54 0.93
CA LEU A 92 11.29 8.38 1.99
C LEU A 92 12.55 7.70 2.54
N SER A 93 13.69 8.38 2.41
CA SER A 93 14.93 7.99 3.08
C SER A 93 14.80 8.29 4.57
N THR A 94 15.02 7.28 5.41
CA THR A 94 15.14 7.42 6.86
C THR A 94 16.42 8.17 7.23
#